data_AF-A0A3N5GXT8-F1
#
_entry.id   AF-A0A3N5GXT8-F1
#
_cell.length_a   1.000
_cell.length_b   1.000
_cell.length_c   1.000
_cell.angle_alpha   90.00
_cell.angle_beta   90.00
_cell.angle_gamma   90.00
#
_symmetry.space_group_name_H-M   'P 1'
#
loop_
_entity.id
_entity.type
_entity.pdbx_description
1 polymer ?
#
loop_
_entity_poly.entity_id
_entity_poly.type
_entity_poly.pdbx_seq_one_letter_code
_entity_poly.pdbx_strand_id
1 'polypeptide(L)'
;MNHLIAAPLLLPPLVGAIMIMSMRHHLELARIFSVASISLLLLINIWLLAQSGAGDIQTYELGAWPAPFGIVLVLDRLAAIMLVLT
;
A
#
# COMPACT_ATOMS: atom_id res chain seq x y z
N MET A 1 -12.48 -11.09 -0.23
CA MET A 1 -12.42 -9.64 0.04
C MET A 1 -11.03 -9.33 0.55
N ASN A 2 -10.17 -8.82 -0.32
CA ASN A 2 -8.77 -8.62 0.03
C ASN A 2 -8.53 -7.17 0.48
N HIS A 3 -8.56 -6.92 1.79
CA HIS A 3 -8.29 -5.58 2.35
C HIS A 3 -6.85 -5.11 2.11
N LEU A 4 -5.96 -6.00 1.69
CA LEU A 4 -4.56 -5.70 1.39
C LEU A 4 -4.39 -4.71 0.21
N ILE A 5 -5.42 -4.49 -0.62
CA ILE A 5 -5.40 -3.47 -1.68
C ILE A 5 -5.24 -2.06 -1.11
N ALA A 6 -5.70 -1.81 0.12
CA ALA A 6 -5.53 -0.52 0.78
C ALA A 6 -4.15 -0.35 1.44
N ALA A 7 -3.37 -1.42 1.60
CA ALA A 7 -2.10 -1.38 2.32
C ALA A 7 -1.06 -0.43 1.68
N PRO A 8 -0.88 -0.39 0.34
CA PRO A 8 0.07 0.54 -0.28
C PRO A 8 -0.28 2.01 -0.07
N LEU A 9 -1.58 2.31 0.12
CA LEU A 9 -2.06 3.65 0.40
C LEU A 9 -1.86 4.04 1.87
N LEU A 10 -2.08 3.10 2.80
CA LEU A 10 -2.09 3.38 4.24
C LEU A 10 -0.71 3.27 4.90
N LEU A 11 0.14 2.36 4.42
CA LEU A 11 1.42 2.05 5.07
C LEU A 11 2.39 3.24 5.07
N PRO A 12 2.64 3.94 3.93
CA PRO A 12 3.57 5.08 3.92
C PRO A 12 3.19 6.23 4.87
N PRO A 13 1.94 6.76 4.88
CA PRO A 13 1.60 7.86 5.78
C PRO A 13 1.60 7.43 7.26
N LEU A 14 1.23 6.19 7.57
CA LEU A 14 1.30 5.67 8.94
C LEU A 14 2.73 5.61 9.46
N VAL A 15 3.65 5.06 8.66
CA VAL A 15 5.07 5.00 9.02
C VAL A 15 5.65 6.41 9.12
N GLY A 16 5.32 7.30 8.18
CA GLY A 16 5.73 8.70 8.22
C GLY A 16 5.29 9.42 9.49
N ALA A 17 4.03 9.24 9.92
CA ALA A 17 3.52 9.82 11.16
C ALA A 17 4.28 9.30 12.39
N ILE A 18 4.53 7.99 12.47
CA ILE A 18 5.29 7.37 13.57
C ILE A 18 6.72 7.91 13.62
N MET A 19 7.38 8.05 12.46
CA MET A 19 8.74 8.61 12.39
C MET A 19 8.79 10.06 12.87
N ILE A 20 7.85 10.89 12.43
CA ILE A 20 7.80 12.31 12.82
C ILE A 20 7.61 12.46 14.33
N MET A 21 6.73 11.64 14.92
CA MET A 21 6.44 11.70 16.36
C MET A 21 7.58 11.15 17.22
N SER A 22 8.18 10.02 16.82
CA SER A 22 9.05 9.24 17.72
C SER A 22 10.53 9.29 17.36
N MET A 23 10.90 9.65 16.13
CA MET A 23 12.27 9.48 15.60
C MET A 23 12.92 10.79 15.15
N ARG A 24 12.33 11.94 15.49
CA ARG A 24 12.78 13.28 15.05
C ARG A 24 14.27 13.55 15.30
N HIS A 25 14.81 13.05 16.41
CA HIS A 25 16.20 13.27 16.82
C HIS A 25 17.11 12.05 16.62
N HIS A 26 16.57 10.95 16.08
CA HIS A 26 17.27 9.67 15.96
C HIS A 26 17.35 9.26 14.49
N LEU A 27 18.34 9.82 13.78
CA LEU A 27 18.51 9.61 12.34
C LEU A 27 18.72 8.13 11.96
N GLU A 28 19.44 7.37 12.79
CA GLU A 28 19.68 5.94 12.53
C GLU A 28 18.38 5.13 12.60
N LEU A 29 17.56 5.35 13.63
CA LEU A 29 16.26 4.70 13.77
C LEU A 29 15.32 5.05 12.61
N ALA A 30 15.28 6.34 12.23
CA ALA A 30 14.50 6.78 11.08
C ALA A 30 14.95 6.07 9.78
N ARG A 31 16.27 5.91 9.55
CA ARG A 31 16.78 5.21 8.37
C ARG A 31 16.40 3.73 8.37
N ILE A 32 16.55 3.04 9.50
CA ILE A 32 16.19 1.62 9.64
C ILE A 32 14.70 1.43 9.35
N PHE A 33 13.84 2.24 9.96
CA PHE A 33 12.40 2.16 9.74
C PHE A 33 12.00 2.52 8.30
N SER A 34 12.68 3.47 7.65
CA SER A 34 12.40 3.82 6.25
C SER A 34 12.70 2.65 5.32
N VAL A 35 13.88 2.03 5.48
CA VAL A 35 14.25 0.85 4.68
C VAL A 35 13.30 -0.30 4.95
N ALA A 36 13.03 -0.60 6.23
CA ALA A 36 12.10 -1.67 6.61
C ALA A 36 10.69 -1.45 6.03
N SER A 37 10.19 -0.21 6.06
CA SER A 37 8.89 0.18 5.52
C SER A 37 8.82 0.01 4.01
N ILE A 38 9.83 0.47 3.27
CA ILE A 38 9.88 0.33 1.81
C ILE A 38 10.02 -1.14 1.42
N SER A 39 10.85 -1.92 2.13
CA SER A 39 10.96 -3.37 1.89
C SER A 39 9.64 -4.09 2.14
N LEU A 40 8.92 -3.75 3.21
CA LEU A 40 7.60 -4.32 3.50
C LEU A 40 6.57 -3.93 2.42
N LEU A 41 6.58 -2.66 1.99
CA LEU A 41 5.71 -2.17 0.93
C LEU A 41 5.96 -2.91 -0.40
N LEU A 42 7.23 -3.12 -0.76
CA LEU A 42 7.63 -3.86 -1.96
C LEU A 42 7.11 -5.30 -1.92
N LEU A 43 7.25 -5.99 -0.78
CA LEU A 43 6.74 -7.35 -0.60
C LEU A 43 5.22 -7.42 -0.79
N ILE A 44 4.48 -6.45 -0.25
CA ILE A 44 3.03 -6.34 -0.43
C ILE A 44 2.70 -6.13 -1.91
N ASN A 45 3.39 -5.23 -2.60
CA ASN A 45 3.13 -4.92 -4.01
C ASN A 45 3.44 -6.13 -4.92
N ILE A 46 4.52 -6.88 -4.68
CA ILE A 46 4.83 -8.11 -5.41
C ILE A 46 3.72 -9.15 -5.22
N TRP A 47 3.20 -9.29 -4.00
CA TRP A 47 2.10 -10.19 -3.70
C TRP A 47 0.79 -9.77 -4.42
N LEU A 48 0.48 -8.47 -4.45
CA LEU A 48 -0.65 -7.93 -5.20
C LEU A 48 -0.50 -8.14 -6.72
N LEU A 49 0.71 -8.00 -7.26
CA LEU A 49 1.01 -8.28 -8.67
C LEU A 49 0.76 -9.75 -9.01
N ALA A 50 1.26 -10.67 -8.18
CA ALA A 50 1.02 -12.10 -8.37
C ALA A 50 -0.48 -12.44 -8.38
N GLN A 51 -1.27 -11.78 -7.53
CA GLN A 51 -2.72 -11.95 -7.48
C GLN A 51 -3.43 -11.38 -8.73
N SER A 52 -3.02 -10.19 -9.20
CA SER A 52 -3.57 -9.57 -10.43
C SER A 52 -3.27 -10.37 -11.70
N GLY A 53 -2.24 -11.23 -11.68
CA GLY A 53 -1.86 -12.10 -12.80
C GLY A 53 -2.87 -13.22 -13.09
N ALA A 54 -3.75 -13.55 -12.14
CA ALA A 54 -4.76 -14.60 -12.29
C ALA A 54 -5.98 -14.19 -13.15
N GLY A 55 -6.03 -12.94 -13.64
CA GLY A 55 -7.06 -12.45 -14.56
C GLY A 55 -8.30 -11.85 -13.90
N ASP A 56 -8.36 -11.78 -12.58
CA ASP A 56 -9.46 -11.16 -11.84
C ASP A 56 -9.14 -9.70 -11.47
N ILE A 57 -10.08 -8.79 -11.72
CA ILE A 57 -9.97 -7.38 -11.35
C ILE A 57 -10.53 -7.23 -9.95
N GLN A 58 -9.66 -6.95 -8.98
CA GLN A 58 -10.09 -6.78 -7.60
C GLN A 58 -10.52 -5.34 -7.35
N THR A 59 -11.70 -5.15 -6.75
CA THR A 59 -12.20 -3.84 -6.34
C THR A 59 -12.35 -3.79 -4.82
N TYR A 60 -12.04 -2.62 -4.25
CA TYR A 60 -12.20 -2.36 -2.83
C TYR A 60 -12.90 -1.00 -2.62
N GLU A 61 -14.10 -1.05 -2.07
CA GLU A 61 -14.90 0.13 -1.75
C GLU A 61 -14.46 0.72 -0.41
N LEU A 62 -13.83 1.90 -0.45
CA LEU A 62 -13.41 2.59 0.77
C LEU A 62 -14.65 3.07 1.54
N GLY A 63 -14.78 2.62 2.79
CA GLY A 63 -15.87 3.05 3.68
C GLY A 63 -17.22 2.42 3.39
N ALA A 64 -17.29 1.33 2.61
CA ALA A 64 -18.52 0.60 2.27
C ALA A 64 -19.59 1.45 1.56
N TRP A 65 -19.16 2.53 0.90
CA TRP A 65 -20.01 3.30 0.01
C TRP A 65 -19.91 2.71 -1.40
N PRO A 66 -21.00 2.19 -1.97
CA PRO A 66 -20.96 1.65 -3.32
C PRO A 66 -20.72 2.76 -4.35
N ALA A 67 -20.15 2.39 -5.50
CA ALA A 67 -20.10 3.27 -6.66
C ALA A 67 -21.52 3.75 -7.02
N PRO A 68 -21.71 5.02 -7.47
CA PRO A 68 -20.71 5.98 -7.95
C PRO A 68 -20.22 7.01 -6.91
N PHE A 69 -20.64 6.94 -5.65
CA PHE A 69 -20.36 7.98 -4.66
C PHE A 69 -19.14 7.66 -3.77
N GLY A 70 -18.75 6.39 -3.67
CA GLY A 70 -17.58 5.95 -2.89
C GLY A 70 -16.25 6.01 -3.65
N ILE A 71 -15.15 6.08 -2.90
CA ILE A 71 -13.80 5.90 -3.47
C ILE A 71 -13.58 4.39 -3.64
N VAL A 72 -13.49 3.91 -4.87
CA VAL A 72 -13.24 2.49 -5.15
C VAL A 72 -11.80 2.32 -5.61
N LEU A 73 -11.01 1.59 -4.84
CA LEU A 73 -9.67 1.18 -5.25
C LEU A 73 -9.80 -0.01 -6.20
N VAL A 74 -9.30 0.15 -7.41
CA VAL A 74 -9.28 -0.90 -8.43
C VAL A 74 -7.85 -1.38 -8.58
N LEU A 75 -7.65 -2.68 -8.41
CA LEU A 75 -6.39 -3.35 -8.68
C LEU A 75 -6.54 -4.15 -9.97
N ASP A 76 -6.15 -3.55 -11.08
CA ASP A 76 -5.93 -4.24 -12.35
C ASP A 76 -4.43 -4.60 -12.50
N ARG A 77 -4.12 -5.36 -13.54
CA ARG A 77 -2.74 -5.80 -13.80
C ARG A 77 -1.79 -4.63 -14.08
N LEU A 78 -2.28 -3.55 -14.70
CA LEU A 78 -1.48 -2.36 -14.98
C LEU A 78 -1.12 -1.62 -13.68
N ALA A 79 -2.12 -1.34 -12.82
CA ALA A 79 -1.92 -0.71 -11.53
C ALA A 79 -0.99 -1.55 -10.64
N ALA A 80 -1.14 -2.88 -10.65
CA ALA A 80 -0.27 -3.75 -9.88
C ALA A 80 1.20 -3.68 -10.34
N ILE A 81 1.47 -3.59 -11.65
CA ILE A 81 2.82 -3.37 -12.18
C ILE A 81 3.36 -2.01 -11.73
N MET A 82 2.54 -0.96 -11.82
CA MET A 82 2.93 0.39 -11.41
C MET A 82 3.24 0.47 -9.91
N LEU A 83 2.49 -0.24 -9.07
CA LEU A 83 2.75 -0.34 -7.63
C LEU A 83 4.10 -1.00 -7.32
N VAL A 84 4.50 -2.02 -8.08
CA VAL A 84 5.83 -2.65 -7.89
C VAL A 84 6.96 -1.75 -8.40
N LEU A 85 6.70 -0.93 -9.43
CA LEU A 85 7.70 -0.06 -10.04
C LEU A 85 8.04 1.18 -9.18
N THR A 86 7.09 1.64 -8.36
CA THR A 86 7.19 2.89 -7.59
C THR A 86 7.69 2.65 -6.17
#